data_AF-A0A662VWE4-F1
#
_entry.id   AF-A0A662VWE4-F1
#
_cell.length_a   1.000
_cell.length_b   1.000
_cell.length_c   1.000
_cell.angle_alpha   90.00
_cell.angle_beta   90.00
_cell.angle_gamma   90.00
#
_symmetry.space_group_name_H-M   'P 1'
#
loop_
_entity.id
_entity.type
_entity.pdbx_description
1 polymer ?
#
loop_
_entity_poly.entity_id
_entity_poly.type
_entity_poly.pdbx_seq_one_letter_code
_entity_poly.pdbx_strand_id
1 'polypeptide(L)'
;MKKMVEIPAVVKRKYPNLFSPLKIGPNITLQHRIILSPHWNALVDPTTYLPNENFYGYYKERCEGGVAWVIFPNSSPSGTEEYYPATTMGWWRDEVVDAIKKTIDMVHSYGIPCSAQFSMPGNHQTALRALKCLEQRGHPWSGTMFNRTDWMEQVGLQELTEDDD
;
A
#
# COMPACT_ATOMS: atom_id res chain seq x y z
N MET A 1 -21.72 15.75 -45.80
CA MET A 1 -20.36 15.34 -45.32
C MET A 1 -20.11 16.02 -43.98
N LYS A 2 -19.93 15.27 -42.89
CA LYS A 2 -19.59 15.85 -41.57
C LYS A 2 -18.14 16.31 -41.62
N LYS A 3 -17.87 17.58 -41.32
CA LYS A 3 -16.52 18.12 -41.17
C LYS A 3 -15.81 17.32 -40.08
N MET A 4 -14.68 16.69 -40.42
CA MET A 4 -13.75 16.19 -39.42
C MET A 4 -13.18 17.39 -38.66
N VAL A 5 -13.38 17.39 -37.34
CA VAL A 5 -12.72 18.35 -36.46
C VAL A 5 -11.31 17.81 -36.23
N GLU A 6 -10.29 18.52 -36.73
CA GLU A 6 -8.92 18.26 -36.33
C GLU A 6 -8.77 18.62 -34.85
N ILE A 7 -8.57 17.60 -34.03
CA ILE A 7 -8.23 17.78 -32.62
C ILE A 7 -6.73 18.12 -32.61
N PRO A 8 -6.31 19.29 -32.11
CA PRO A 8 -4.90 19.65 -32.08
C PRO A 8 -4.10 18.60 -31.30
N ALA A 9 -3.01 18.14 -31.90
CA ALA A 9 -2.16 17.06 -31.39
C ALA A 9 -1.58 17.31 -29.99
N VAL A 10 -1.59 18.56 -29.51
CA VAL A 10 -1.02 18.94 -28.22
C VAL A 10 -2.00 19.82 -27.45
N VAL A 11 -2.86 19.18 -26.67
CA VAL A 11 -3.61 19.85 -25.59
C VAL A 11 -2.61 20.18 -24.48
N LYS A 12 -2.56 21.45 -24.04
CA LYS A 12 -1.76 21.86 -22.86
C LYS A 12 -2.29 21.11 -21.63
N ARG A 13 -1.66 20.00 -21.26
CA ARG A 13 -2.07 19.18 -20.12
C ARG A 13 -1.59 19.80 -18.81
N LYS A 14 -2.44 19.80 -17.78
CA LYS A 14 -2.10 20.24 -16.42
C LYS A 14 -0.88 19.49 -15.85
N TYR A 15 -0.71 18.23 -16.24
CA TYR A 15 0.41 17.36 -15.84
C TYR A 15 1.16 16.86 -17.08
N PRO A 16 2.05 17.67 -17.68
CA PRO A 16 2.69 17.35 -18.96
C PRO A 16 3.61 16.12 -18.88
N ASN A 17 4.11 15.79 -17.68
CA ASN A 17 5.06 14.70 -17.46
C ASN A 17 4.42 13.40 -16.98
N LEU A 18 3.11 13.37 -16.70
CA LEU A 18 2.48 12.21 -16.06
C LEU A 18 2.64 10.94 -16.91
N PHE A 19 2.48 11.08 -18.22
CA PHE A 19 2.60 9.99 -19.20
C PHE A 19 3.94 9.98 -19.93
N SER A 20 4.93 10.77 -19.48
CA SER A 20 6.27 10.72 -20.05
C SER A 20 7.13 9.68 -19.34
N PRO A 21 8.07 9.02 -20.04
CA PRO A 21 8.97 8.06 -19.43
C PRO A 21 9.78 8.64 -18.26
N LEU A 22 10.18 7.77 -17.34
CA LEU A 22 11.06 8.09 -16.22
C LEU A 22 12.15 7.03 -16.07
N LYS A 23 13.41 7.45 -16.19
CA LYS A 23 14.58 6.58 -15.94
C LYS A 23 14.88 6.55 -14.44
N ILE A 24 15.04 5.35 -13.89
CA ILE A 24 15.37 5.11 -12.47
C ILE A 24 16.61 4.22 -12.43
N GLY A 25 17.73 4.79 -12.02
CA GLY A 25 19.02 4.10 -12.07
C GLY A 25 19.44 3.71 -13.50
N PRO A 26 20.37 2.76 -13.64
CA PRO A 26 20.91 2.37 -14.94
C PRO A 26 19.97 1.48 -15.76
N ASN A 27 19.15 0.64 -15.09
CA ASN A 27 18.49 -0.51 -15.72
C ASN A 27 16.96 -0.40 -15.81
N ILE A 28 16.33 0.56 -15.13
CA ILE A 28 14.88 0.67 -15.09
C ILE A 28 14.46 1.93 -15.85
N THR A 29 13.59 1.76 -16.84
CA THR A 29 12.89 2.86 -17.51
C THR A 29 11.41 2.59 -17.44
N LEU A 30 10.69 3.46 -16.73
CA LEU A 30 9.24 3.41 -16.63
C LEU A 30 8.62 4.02 -17.88
N GLN A 31 7.55 3.40 -18.38
CA GLN A 31 6.76 3.89 -19.51
C GLN A 31 6.02 5.20 -19.18
N HIS A 32 5.69 5.42 -17.91
CA HIS A 32 5.10 6.66 -17.38
C HIS A 32 5.27 6.74 -15.86
N ARG A 33 4.69 7.78 -15.23
CA ARG A 33 4.94 8.12 -13.81
C ARG A 33 3.81 7.70 -12.85
N ILE A 34 2.87 6.88 -13.31
CA ILE A 34 1.79 6.32 -12.50
C ILE A 34 2.26 5.03 -11.85
N ILE A 35 2.43 5.06 -10.53
CA ILE A 35 2.99 3.98 -9.71
C ILE A 35 1.90 3.47 -8.75
N LEU A 36 1.82 2.16 -8.56
CA LEU A 36 1.00 1.58 -7.49
C LEU A 36 1.77 1.70 -6.18
N SER A 37 1.36 2.66 -5.36
CA SER A 37 1.93 2.84 -4.02
C SER A 37 1.64 1.61 -3.14
N PRO A 38 2.54 1.26 -2.22
CA PRO A 38 2.29 0.17 -1.29
C PRO A 38 1.12 0.53 -0.37
N HIS A 39 0.25 -0.44 -0.15
CA HIS A 39 -0.89 -0.33 0.76
C HIS A 39 -1.29 -1.72 1.21
N TRP A 40 -1.79 -1.83 2.43
CA TRP A 40 -2.28 -3.08 2.97
C TRP A 40 -3.61 -3.45 2.30
N ASN A 41 -3.73 -4.69 1.81
CA ASN A 41 -4.89 -5.17 1.07
C ASN A 41 -5.58 -6.38 1.74
N ALA A 42 -5.01 -6.90 2.82
CA ALA A 42 -5.47 -8.09 3.53
C ALA A 42 -5.63 -9.37 2.66
N LEU A 43 -4.80 -9.51 1.62
CA LEU A 43 -4.83 -10.65 0.68
C LEU A 43 -3.73 -11.69 0.92
N VAL A 44 -3.09 -11.65 2.08
CA VAL A 44 -2.11 -12.65 2.50
C VAL A 44 -2.72 -13.48 3.62
N ASP A 45 -2.48 -14.79 3.61
CA ASP A 45 -2.97 -15.68 4.65
C ASP A 45 -2.30 -15.32 6.00
N PRO A 46 -3.07 -15.06 7.07
CA PRO A 46 -2.52 -14.54 8.32
C PRO A 46 -1.75 -15.56 9.15
N THR A 47 -1.77 -16.83 8.76
CA THR A 47 -1.13 -17.93 9.50
C THR A 47 0.16 -18.36 8.81
N THR A 48 0.09 -18.52 7.49
CA THR A 48 1.21 -18.95 6.65
C THR A 48 2.04 -17.78 6.15
N TYR A 49 1.49 -16.56 6.13
CA TYR A 49 2.10 -15.35 5.59
C TYR A 49 2.39 -15.42 4.08
N LEU A 50 1.68 -16.29 3.36
CA LEU A 50 1.84 -16.50 1.92
C LEU A 50 0.74 -15.79 1.12
N PRO A 51 1.07 -15.22 -0.06
CA PRO A 51 0.08 -14.64 -0.94
C PRO A 51 -0.92 -15.71 -1.41
N ASN A 52 -2.20 -15.35 -1.49
CA ASN A 52 -3.24 -16.20 -2.04
C ASN A 52 -3.60 -15.82 -3.50
N GLU A 53 -4.54 -16.52 -4.11
CA GLU A 53 -4.97 -16.23 -5.49
C GLU A 53 -5.62 -14.84 -5.64
N ASN A 54 -6.24 -14.29 -4.59
CA ASN A 54 -6.76 -12.92 -4.63
C ASN A 54 -5.62 -11.90 -4.70
N PHE A 55 -4.49 -12.14 -4.01
CA PHE A 55 -3.29 -11.31 -4.13
C PHE A 55 -2.82 -11.27 -5.59
N TYR A 56 -2.74 -12.43 -6.25
CA TYR A 56 -2.38 -12.51 -7.67
C TYR A 56 -3.36 -11.71 -8.56
N GLY A 57 -4.66 -11.94 -8.41
CA GLY A 57 -5.70 -11.25 -9.19
C GLY A 57 -5.65 -9.73 -9.01
N TYR A 58 -5.49 -9.28 -7.76
CA TYR A 58 -5.38 -7.87 -7.42
C TYR A 58 -4.28 -7.16 -8.20
N TYR A 59 -3.06 -7.72 -8.24
CA TYR A 59 -1.95 -7.10 -8.98
C TYR A 59 -2.09 -7.26 -10.50
N LYS A 60 -2.70 -8.35 -10.97
CA LYS A 60 -2.98 -8.54 -12.39
C LYS A 60 -3.84 -7.41 -12.95
N GLU A 61 -4.90 -7.02 -12.23
CA GLU A 61 -5.75 -5.90 -12.63
C GLU A 61 -4.99 -4.57 -12.76
N ARG A 62 -3.99 -4.31 -11.89
CA ARG A 62 -3.18 -3.09 -11.97
C ARG A 62 -2.21 -3.13 -13.15
N CYS A 63 -1.69 -4.31 -13.47
CA CYS A 63 -0.86 -4.51 -14.65
C CYS A 63 -1.68 -4.36 -15.94
N GLU A 64 -2.89 -4.94 -16.00
CA GLU A 64 -3.84 -4.76 -17.10
C GLU A 64 -4.29 -3.30 -17.27
N GLY A 65 -4.42 -2.56 -16.16
CA GLY A 65 -4.64 -1.11 -16.16
C GLY A 65 -3.41 -0.29 -16.59
N GLY A 66 -2.27 -0.92 -16.82
CA GLY A 66 -1.06 -0.32 -17.36
C GLY A 66 -0.19 0.40 -16.34
N VAL A 67 -0.18 0.02 -15.06
CA VAL A 67 0.71 0.67 -14.07
C VAL A 67 2.19 0.60 -14.48
N ALA A 68 2.99 1.62 -14.13
CA ALA A 68 4.41 1.62 -14.48
C ALA A 68 5.32 0.90 -13.47
N TRP A 69 4.90 0.79 -12.21
CA TRP A 69 5.67 0.09 -11.18
C TRP A 69 4.69 -0.44 -10.12
N VAL A 70 4.83 -1.71 -9.75
CA VAL A 70 4.12 -2.33 -8.62
C VAL A 70 4.98 -2.35 -7.36
N ILE A 71 4.54 -1.69 -6.29
CA ILE A 71 5.17 -1.83 -4.98
C ILE A 71 4.24 -2.69 -4.10
N PHE A 72 4.75 -3.83 -3.63
CA PHE A 72 4.01 -4.73 -2.76
C PHE A 72 3.79 -4.10 -1.38
N PRO A 73 2.82 -4.59 -0.58
CA PRO A 73 2.48 -4.00 0.71
C PRO A 73 3.69 -4.03 1.65
N ASN A 74 3.65 -3.14 2.64
CA ASN A 74 4.65 -3.13 3.69
C ASN A 74 4.66 -4.46 4.44
N SER A 75 5.83 -5.02 4.69
CA SER A 75 6.00 -6.13 5.63
C SER A 75 7.41 -6.18 6.17
N SER A 76 7.56 -6.83 7.30
CA SER A 76 8.86 -7.00 7.94
C SER A 76 9.71 -8.02 7.21
N PRO A 77 11.04 -7.80 7.11
CA PRO A 77 11.99 -8.85 6.74
C PRO A 77 12.32 -9.77 7.92
N SER A 78 11.70 -9.60 9.10
CA SER A 78 11.91 -10.41 10.29
C SER A 78 10.60 -10.82 10.96
N GLY A 79 10.45 -12.12 11.26
CA GLY A 79 9.30 -12.65 11.99
C GLY A 79 9.20 -12.16 13.43
N THR A 80 10.29 -11.66 14.02
CA THR A 80 10.26 -11.06 15.37
C THR A 80 9.63 -9.67 15.39
N GLU A 81 9.53 -9.04 14.23
CA GLU A 81 9.06 -7.66 14.06
C GLU A 81 7.98 -7.57 12.99
N GLU A 82 7.11 -8.56 12.87
CA GLU A 82 5.95 -8.45 11.97
C GLU A 82 4.72 -7.93 12.71
N TYR A 83 3.86 -7.19 12.02
CA TYR A 83 2.52 -6.86 12.51
C TYR A 83 1.79 -8.14 12.97
N TYR A 84 1.04 -8.10 14.07
CA TYR A 84 0.29 -9.27 14.54
C TYR A 84 -1.08 -8.90 15.14
N PRO A 85 -2.15 -9.65 14.79
CA PRO A 85 -2.22 -10.61 13.67
C PRO A 85 -2.13 -9.84 12.34
N ALA A 86 -1.34 -10.32 11.38
CA ALA A 86 -1.17 -9.63 10.11
C ALA A 86 -1.50 -10.48 8.90
N THR A 87 -2.14 -9.84 7.95
CA THR A 87 -2.33 -10.32 6.58
C THR A 87 -1.31 -9.62 5.68
N THR A 88 -0.04 -9.68 6.06
CA THR A 88 1.12 -9.11 5.34
C THR A 88 2.12 -10.22 4.98
N MET A 89 2.95 -9.97 3.97
CA MET A 89 3.79 -10.99 3.37
C MET A 89 5.00 -11.36 4.22
N GLY A 90 5.22 -12.67 4.41
CA GLY A 90 6.26 -13.18 5.28
C GLY A 90 7.68 -13.08 4.72
N TRP A 91 8.26 -11.90 4.49
CA TRP A 91 9.56 -11.78 3.79
C TRP A 91 10.74 -12.49 4.50
N TRP A 92 10.59 -12.91 5.75
CA TRP A 92 11.57 -13.73 6.51
C TRP A 92 11.42 -15.24 6.29
N ARG A 93 10.43 -15.66 5.50
CA ARG A 93 10.14 -17.07 5.21
C ARG A 93 10.71 -17.43 3.83
N ASP A 94 11.46 -18.52 3.76
CA ASP A 94 12.00 -19.01 2.48
C ASP A 94 10.86 -19.40 1.52
N GLU A 95 9.73 -19.90 2.05
CA GLU A 95 8.57 -20.33 1.27
C GLU A 95 7.92 -19.16 0.49
N VAL A 96 8.13 -17.91 0.91
CA VAL A 96 7.62 -16.74 0.17
C VAL A 96 8.26 -16.63 -1.21
N VAL A 97 9.52 -17.04 -1.38
CA VAL A 97 10.22 -16.96 -2.67
C VAL A 97 9.45 -17.73 -3.74
N ASP A 98 9.06 -18.96 -3.43
CA ASP A 98 8.28 -19.80 -4.35
C ASP A 98 6.83 -19.32 -4.47
N ALA A 99 6.20 -18.95 -3.35
CA ALA A 99 4.80 -18.54 -3.34
C ALA A 99 4.53 -17.26 -4.15
N ILE A 100 5.42 -16.27 -4.08
CA ILE A 100 5.23 -15.00 -4.80
C ILE A 100 5.67 -15.08 -6.27
N LYS A 101 6.48 -16.09 -6.64
CA LYS A 101 7.10 -16.19 -7.97
C LYS A 101 6.09 -16.07 -9.10
N LYS A 102 4.95 -16.76 -9.01
CA LYS A 102 3.86 -16.68 -9.99
C LYS A 102 3.37 -15.23 -10.21
N THR A 103 3.24 -14.45 -9.13
CA THR A 103 2.82 -13.04 -9.21
C THR A 103 3.91 -12.17 -9.81
N ILE A 104 5.17 -12.38 -9.43
CA ILE A 104 6.32 -11.63 -10.00
C ILE A 104 6.46 -11.91 -11.50
N ASP A 105 6.43 -13.18 -11.90
CA ASP A 105 6.52 -13.57 -13.31
C ASP A 105 5.37 -12.98 -14.13
N MET A 106 4.16 -12.93 -13.56
CA MET A 106 3.02 -12.24 -14.16
C MET A 106 3.28 -10.74 -14.33
N VAL A 107 3.73 -10.03 -13.30
CA VAL A 107 4.02 -8.59 -13.39
C VAL A 107 5.10 -8.32 -14.45
N HIS A 108 6.17 -9.11 -14.46
CA HIS A 108 7.25 -9.01 -15.45
C HIS A 108 6.79 -9.32 -16.88
N SER A 109 5.78 -10.17 -17.07
CA SER A 109 5.23 -10.45 -18.41
C SER A 109 4.60 -9.21 -19.08
N TYR A 110 4.20 -8.20 -18.30
CA TYR A 110 3.75 -6.90 -18.80
C TYR A 110 4.89 -5.89 -19.02
N GLY A 111 6.15 -6.29 -18.78
CA GLY A 111 7.31 -5.37 -18.82
C GLY A 111 7.35 -4.39 -17.64
N ILE A 112 6.62 -4.68 -16.56
CA ILE A 112 6.50 -3.80 -15.40
C ILE A 112 7.47 -4.27 -14.30
N PRO A 113 8.29 -3.39 -13.71
CA PRO A 113 9.09 -3.72 -12.53
C PRO A 113 8.22 -3.81 -11.26
N CYS A 114 8.67 -4.62 -10.30
CA CYS A 114 8.08 -4.66 -8.96
C CYS A 114 9.12 -4.63 -7.84
N SER A 115 8.69 -4.22 -6.65
CA SER A 115 9.55 -4.16 -5.45
C SER A 115 8.79 -4.47 -4.16
N ALA A 116 9.47 -5.07 -3.19
CA ALA A 116 8.99 -5.19 -1.83
C ALA A 116 9.17 -3.87 -1.06
N GLN A 117 8.23 -3.53 -0.19
CA GLN A 117 8.41 -2.50 0.83
C GLN A 117 8.78 -3.16 2.15
N PHE A 118 10.06 -3.17 2.50
CA PHE A 118 10.51 -3.63 3.81
C PHE A 118 10.23 -2.57 4.87
N SER A 119 9.53 -2.96 5.94
CA SER A 119 9.18 -2.08 7.05
C SER A 119 9.29 -2.81 8.38
N MET A 120 9.92 -2.18 9.37
CA MET A 120 9.90 -2.65 10.76
C MET A 120 8.89 -1.81 11.55
N PRO A 121 7.79 -2.39 12.05
CA PRO A 121 6.74 -1.67 12.77
C PRO A 121 7.19 -1.17 14.14
N GLY A 122 8.24 -1.76 14.70
CA GLY A 122 8.72 -1.46 16.06
C GLY A 122 7.59 -1.56 17.07
N ASN A 123 7.26 -0.45 17.71
CA ASN A 123 6.21 -0.43 18.73
C ASN A 123 4.80 -0.61 18.14
N HIS A 124 4.60 -0.39 16.84
CA HIS A 124 3.31 -0.62 16.17
C HIS A 124 3.07 -2.09 15.81
N GLN A 125 3.97 -2.99 16.21
CA GLN A 125 3.91 -4.41 15.87
C GLN A 125 2.59 -5.08 16.29
N THR A 126 2.05 -4.72 17.45
CA THR A 126 0.70 -5.11 17.86
C THR A 126 -0.01 -3.90 18.41
N ALA A 127 -1.34 -3.86 18.30
CA ALA A 127 -2.12 -2.80 18.94
C ALA A 127 -1.79 -2.68 20.45
N LEU A 128 -1.58 -3.82 21.12
CA LEU A 128 -1.19 -3.85 22.53
C LEU A 128 0.22 -3.29 22.78
N ARG A 129 1.21 -3.63 21.95
CA ARG A 129 2.58 -3.08 22.09
C ARG A 129 2.61 -1.60 21.79
N ALA A 130 1.80 -1.13 20.83
CA ALA A 130 1.68 0.29 20.52
C ALA A 130 1.17 1.06 21.75
N LEU A 131 0.08 0.57 22.36
CA LEU A 131 -0.49 1.13 23.58
C LEU A 131 0.52 1.15 24.75
N LYS A 132 1.22 0.04 25.00
CA LYS A 132 2.23 -0.06 26.06
C LYS A 132 3.42 0.88 25.84
N CYS A 133 3.86 1.06 24.60
CA CYS A 133 4.97 1.96 24.31
C CYS A 133 4.58 3.44 24.39
N LEU A 134 3.33 3.79 24.07
CA LEU A 134 2.79 5.12 24.35
C LEU A 134 2.79 5.38 25.85
N GLU A 135 2.35 4.41 26.65
CA GLU A 135 2.36 4.46 28.12
C GLU A 135 3.77 4.66 28.70
N GLN A 136 4.74 3.84 28.28
CA GLN A 136 6.10 3.85 28.83
C GLN A 136 6.92 5.10 28.48
N ARG A 137 6.66 5.77 27.35
CA ARG A 137 7.44 6.92 26.89
C ARG A 137 6.94 8.26 27.44
N GLY A 138 5.88 8.26 28.26
CA GLY A 138 5.21 9.50 28.67
C GLY A 138 4.74 10.33 27.47
N HIS A 139 4.48 9.67 26.33
CA HIS A 139 3.99 10.33 25.13
C HIS A 139 2.63 10.94 25.46
N PRO A 140 2.23 12.13 24.95
CA PRO A 140 0.94 12.75 25.30
C PRO A 140 -0.31 11.92 24.95
N TRP A 141 -0.12 10.78 24.27
CA TRP A 141 -1.13 9.78 23.93
C TRP A 141 -1.05 8.51 24.79
N SER A 142 -0.20 8.47 25.83
CA SER A 142 -0.11 7.42 26.83
C SER A 142 -1.49 7.17 27.44
N GLY A 143 -2.00 5.94 27.34
CA GLY A 143 -3.30 5.58 27.92
C GLY A 143 -4.53 5.92 27.07
N THR A 144 -4.37 6.22 25.77
CA THR A 144 -5.52 6.38 24.87
C THR A 144 -6.23 5.03 24.66
N MET A 145 -7.34 4.84 25.37
CA MET A 145 -8.34 3.83 25.01
C MET A 145 -8.96 4.21 23.65
N PHE A 146 -9.50 3.24 22.91
CA PHE A 146 -10.22 3.46 21.65
C PHE A 146 -11.35 4.51 21.78
N ASN A 147 -11.82 4.76 23.01
CA ASN A 147 -12.97 5.62 23.32
C ASN A 147 -12.57 7.00 23.86
N ARG A 148 -11.29 7.40 23.77
CA ARG A 148 -10.80 8.67 24.35
C ARG A 148 -11.20 9.82 23.41
N THR A 149 -12.25 10.56 23.77
CA THR A 149 -12.82 11.68 22.98
C THR A 149 -12.49 13.07 23.54
N ASP A 150 -11.77 13.18 24.66
CA ASP A 150 -11.45 14.46 25.31
C ASP A 150 -10.70 15.47 24.42
N TRP A 151 -9.89 15.00 23.47
CA TRP A 151 -9.20 15.81 22.47
C TRP A 151 -10.16 16.36 21.41
N MET A 152 -11.34 15.73 21.24
CA MET A 152 -12.41 16.24 20.39
C MET A 152 -13.20 17.39 21.05
N GLU A 153 -13.17 17.51 22.39
CA GLU A 153 -13.87 18.61 23.09
C GLU A 153 -13.33 19.99 22.69
N GLN A 154 -12.05 20.08 22.31
CA GLN A 154 -11.38 21.33 21.97
C GLN A 154 -11.58 21.76 20.51
N VAL A 155 -12.02 20.84 19.64
CA VAL A 155 -12.23 21.13 18.20
C VAL A 155 -13.65 21.62 17.91
N GLY A 156 -14.52 21.73 18.93
CA GLY A 156 -15.85 22.31 18.79
C GLY A 156 -16.76 21.57 17.80
N LEU A 157 -16.49 20.28 17.57
CA LEU A 157 -17.34 19.44 16.74
C LEU A 157 -18.68 19.26 17.46
N GLN A 158 -19.77 19.64 16.80
CA GLN A 158 -21.10 19.30 17.31
C GLN A 158 -21.29 17.79 17.16
N GLU A 159 -21.58 17.11 18.27
CA GLU A 159 -22.11 15.75 18.21
C GLU A 159 -23.45 15.81 17.48
N LEU A 160 -23.54 15.06 16.37
CA LEU A 160 -24.82 14.77 15.75
C LEU A 160 -25.56 13.86 16.73
N THR A 161 -26.45 14.44 17.54
CA THR A 161 -27.47 13.65 18.20
C THR A 161 -28.30 13.01 17.11
N GLU A 162 -28.53 11.69 17.18
CA GLU A 162 -29.60 11.09 16.39
C GLU A 162 -30.88 11.87 16.75
N ASP A 163 -31.52 12.47 15.76
CA ASP A 163 -32.79 13.17 15.98
C ASP A 163 -33.76 12.15 16.63
N ASP A 164 -34.29 12.49 17.80
CA ASP A 164 -35.41 11.74 18.38
C ASP A 164 -36.61 11.90 17.44
N ASP A 165 -37.02 10.81 16.79
CA ASP A 165 -38.22 10.71 15.93
C ASP A 165 -39.49 11.25 16.62
#